data_AF-A0A257ABQ4-F1
#
_entry.id   AF-A0A257ABQ4-F1
#
_cell.length_a   1.000
_cell.length_b   1.000
_cell.length_c   1.000
_cell.angle_alpha   90.00
_cell.angle_beta   90.00
_cell.angle_gamma   90.00
#
_symmetry.space_group_name_H-M   'P 1'
#
loop_
_entity.id
_entity.type
_entity.pdbx_description
1 polymer ?
#
loop_
_entity_poly.entity_id
_entity_poly.type
_entity_poly.pdbx_seq_one_letter_code
_entity_poly.pdbx_strand_id
1 'polypeptide(L)'
;MSREALLKRKRRWILLHLLVLMLIIPVIMGLAYMLAEGIDTERVSTVYLPLAILVAAYAGLGLWKGYRMEIPNYRLVEIVKCTNCGYENVTTPKVGDYINMEKEPCPKCGRPMKVFLIYRERVRSSKKGG
;
A
#
# COMPACT_ATOMS: atom_id res chain seq x y z
N MET A 1 -6.24 -12.58 0.12
CA MET A 1 -6.87 -11.34 0.62
C MET A 1 -7.13 -10.40 -0.55
N SER A 2 -8.36 -9.90 -0.70
CA SER A 2 -8.73 -8.95 -1.76
C SER A 2 -8.10 -7.57 -1.51
N ARG A 3 -7.68 -6.89 -2.58
CA ARG A 3 -7.10 -5.52 -2.54
C ARG A 3 -8.00 -4.53 -1.80
N GLU A 4 -9.31 -4.70 -1.94
CA GLU A 4 -10.32 -3.90 -1.28
C GLU A 4 -10.30 -4.05 0.24
N ALA A 5 -10.01 -5.25 0.76
CA ALA A 5 -9.89 -5.48 2.19
C ALA A 5 -8.65 -4.78 2.77
N LEU A 6 -7.53 -4.76 2.03
CA LEU A 6 -6.31 -4.04 2.42
C LEU A 6 -6.52 -2.52 2.42
N LEU A 7 -7.21 -1.99 1.41
CA LEU A 7 -7.58 -0.57 1.34
C LEU A 7 -8.51 -0.16 2.49
N LYS A 8 -9.55 -0.95 2.76
CA LYS A 8 -10.47 -0.71 3.89
C LYS A 8 -9.73 -0.76 5.23
N ARG A 9 -8.82 -1.72 5.43
CA ARG A 9 -8.01 -1.83 6.65
C ARG A 9 -7.05 -0.65 6.80
N LYS A 10 -6.35 -0.26 5.73
CA LYS A 10 -5.45 0.91 5.70
C LYS A 10 -6.22 2.20 6.02
N ARG A 11 -7.39 2.41 5.38
CA ARG A 11 -8.24 3.58 5.63
C ARG A 11 -8.71 3.63 7.07
N ARG A 12 -9.23 2.54 7.63
CA ARG A 12 -9.64 2.48 9.05
C ARG A 12 -8.47 2.78 9.97
N TRP A 13 -7.30 2.20 9.70
CA TRP A 13 -6.11 2.40 10.53
C TRP A 13 -5.61 3.85 10.51
N ILE A 14 -5.62 4.51 9.35
CA ILE A 14 -5.29 5.93 9.20
C ILE A 14 -6.33 6.80 9.93
N LEU A 15 -7.62 6.53 9.75
CA LEU A 15 -8.69 7.27 10.43
C LEU A 15 -8.58 7.16 11.95
N LEU A 16 -8.26 5.98 12.47
CA LEU A 16 -8.05 5.76 13.91
C LEU A 16 -6.88 6.60 14.45
N HIS A 17 -5.73 6.60 13.77
CA HIS A 17 -4.58 7.39 14.21
C HIS A 17 -4.84 8.90 14.09
N LEU A 18 -5.57 9.34 13.06
CA LEU A 18 -6.00 10.74 12.91
C LEU A 18 -6.94 11.16 14.05
N LEU A 19 -7.90 10.32 14.41
CA LEU A 19 -8.85 10.59 15.49
C LEU A 19 -8.13 10.69 16.84
N VAL A 20 -7.20 9.77 17.12
CA VAL A 20 -6.37 9.81 18.35
C VAL A 20 -5.56 11.11 18.41
N LEU A 21 -4.97 11.53 17.29
CA LEU A 21 -4.18 12.76 17.24
C LEU A 21 -5.07 14.00 17.46
N MET A 22 -6.28 14.02 16.88
CA MET A 22 -7.28 15.07 17.10
C MET A 22 -7.70 15.20 18.58
N LEU A 23 -7.78 14.10 19.31
CA LEU A 23 -8.12 14.10 20.75
C LEU A 23 -6.94 14.51 21.64
N ILE A 24 -5.70 14.21 21.24
CA ILE A 24 -4.50 14.47 22.05
C ILE A 24 -3.99 15.91 21.91
N ILE A 25 -4.14 16.53 20.74
CA ILE A 25 -3.75 17.93 20.51
C ILE A 25 -4.34 18.89 21.58
N PRO A 26 -5.67 18.91 21.85
CA PRO A 26 -6.23 19.83 22.84
C PRO A 26 -5.76 19.53 24.26
N VAL A 27 -5.46 18.26 24.58
CA VAL A 27 -4.89 17.88 25.89
C VAL A 27 -3.48 18.45 26.03
N ILE A 28 -2.63 18.33 25.02
CA ILE A 28 -1.29 18.94 25.02
C ILE A 28 -1.39 20.46 25.14
N MET A 29 -2.31 21.07 24.38
CA MET A 29 -2.51 22.52 24.38
C MET A 29 -2.99 23.03 25.74
N GLY A 30 -3.92 22.33 26.39
CA GLY A 30 -4.38 22.66 27.73
C GLY A 30 -3.30 22.49 28.81
N LEU A 31 -2.49 21.42 28.73
CA LEU A 31 -1.35 21.22 29.63
C LEU A 31 -0.28 22.31 29.45
N ALA A 32 0.00 22.70 28.20
CA ALA A 32 0.92 23.80 27.90
C ALA A 32 0.41 25.15 28.43
N TYR A 33 -0.91 25.40 28.33
CA TYR A 33 -1.54 26.58 28.89
C TYR A 33 -1.44 26.64 30.42
N MET A 34 -1.71 25.52 31.11
CA MET A 34 -1.55 25.44 32.56
C MET A 34 -0.10 25.66 33.02
N LEU A 35 0.88 25.17 32.25
CA LEU A 35 2.29 25.47 32.50
C LEU A 35 2.61 26.97 32.34
N ALA A 36 2.01 27.62 31.34
CA ALA A 36 2.20 29.05 31.10
C ALA A 36 1.59 29.92 32.21
N GLU A 37 0.48 29.49 32.82
CA GLU A 37 -0.14 30.16 33.96
C GLU A 37 0.50 29.80 35.32
N GLY A 38 1.48 28.89 35.34
CA GLY A 38 2.18 28.49 36.57
C GLY A 38 1.37 27.60 37.51
N ILE A 39 0.28 27.01 37.03
CA ILE A 39 -0.58 26.10 37.80
C ILE A 39 0.09 24.73 37.88
N ASP A 40 0.43 24.27 39.09
CA ASP A 40 0.97 22.93 39.40
C ASP A 40 2.06 22.44 38.42
N THR A 41 3.11 23.23 38.27
CA THR A 41 4.20 23.03 37.31
C THR A 41 4.95 21.71 37.48
N GLU A 42 5.06 21.17 38.71
CA GLU A 42 5.86 19.98 38.99
C GLU A 42 5.28 18.71 38.34
N ARG A 43 4.00 18.42 38.56
CA ARG A 43 3.36 17.20 38.03
C ARG A 43 3.06 17.33 36.54
N VAL A 44 2.64 18.52 36.10
CA VAL A 44 2.29 18.79 34.70
C VAL A 44 3.52 18.70 33.80
N SER A 45 4.66 19.27 34.21
CA SER A 45 5.88 19.27 33.39
C SER A 45 6.61 17.92 33.36
N THR A 46 6.67 17.20 34.48
CA THR A 46 7.52 16.00 34.59
C THR A 46 6.86 14.72 34.09
N VAL A 47 5.53 14.60 34.19
CA VAL A 47 4.82 13.35 33.87
C VAL A 47 3.86 13.52 32.71
N TYR A 48 2.94 14.49 32.78
CA TYR A 48 1.85 14.59 31.81
C TYR A 48 2.29 15.12 30.44
N LEU A 49 3.15 16.14 30.42
CA LEU A 49 3.67 16.72 29.17
C LEU A 49 4.49 15.71 28.33
N PRO A 50 5.54 15.04 28.88
CA PRO A 50 6.31 14.07 28.09
C PRO A 50 5.46 12.85 27.67
N LEU A 51 4.52 12.40 28.51
CA LEU A 51 3.61 11.32 28.15
C LEU A 51 2.74 11.71 26.96
N ALA A 52 2.14 12.90 26.97
CA ALA A 52 1.29 13.37 25.88
C ALA A 52 2.07 13.54 24.57
N ILE A 53 3.31 14.06 24.65
CA ILE A 53 4.24 14.15 23.51
C ILE A 53 4.56 12.76 22.97
N LEU A 54 4.81 11.78 23.83
CA LEU A 54 5.16 10.41 23.41
C LEU A 54 3.99 9.74 22.67
N VAL A 55 2.76 9.92 23.16
CA VAL A 55 1.57 9.38 22.49
C VAL A 55 1.31 10.11 21.16
N ALA A 56 1.50 11.43 21.10
CA ALA A 56 1.39 12.18 19.86
C ALA A 56 2.45 11.75 18.83
N ALA A 57 3.69 11.54 19.27
CA ALA A 57 4.78 11.05 18.42
C ALA A 57 4.47 9.64 17.88
N TYR A 58 3.96 8.73 18.73
CA TYR A 58 3.54 7.40 18.29
C TYR A 58 2.42 7.47 17.24
N ALA A 59 1.39 8.29 17.47
CA ALA A 59 0.30 8.47 16.54
C ALA A 59 0.78 9.06 15.19
N GLY A 60 1.67 10.06 15.24
CA GLY A 60 2.27 10.69 14.06
C GLY A 60 3.15 9.73 13.25
N LEU A 61 4.01 8.95 13.91
CA LEU A 61 4.82 7.91 13.26
C LEU A 61 3.96 6.80 12.65
N GLY A 62 2.86 6.44 13.32
CA GLY A 62 1.84 5.56 12.78
C GLY A 62 1.30 6.09 11.46
N LEU A 63 0.77 7.32 11.45
CA LEU A 63 0.25 7.95 10.23
C LEU A 63 1.30 8.01 9.12
N TRP A 64 2.54 8.38 9.45
CA TRP A 64 3.64 8.43 8.49
C TRP A 64 3.91 7.06 7.84
N LYS A 65 4.02 6.01 8.65
CA LYS A 65 4.21 4.64 8.17
C LYS A 65 3.02 4.16 7.34
N GLY A 66 1.80 4.53 7.74
CA GLY A 66 0.57 4.31 6.99
C GLY A 66 0.61 4.95 5.60
N TYR A 67 0.96 6.22 5.54
CA TYR A 67 1.05 6.97 4.29
C TYR A 67 2.08 6.34 3.34
N ARG A 68 3.27 6.01 3.86
CA ARG A 68 4.39 5.44 3.08
C ARG A 68 4.18 4.00 2.61
N MET A 69 3.19 3.28 3.15
CA MET A 69 2.87 1.93 2.68
C MET A 69 2.21 1.98 1.30
N GLU A 70 3.00 1.80 0.25
CA GLU A 70 2.51 1.54 -1.09
C GLU A 70 1.83 0.17 -1.14
N ILE A 71 0.57 0.13 -1.57
CA ILE A 71 -0.14 -1.14 -1.76
C ILE A 71 0.35 -1.69 -3.10
N PRO A 72 1.09 -2.82 -3.12
CA PRO A 72 1.63 -3.37 -4.36
C PRO A 72 0.46 -3.70 -5.29
N ASN A 73 0.47 -3.10 -6.47
CA ASN A 73 -0.49 -3.42 -7.51
C ASN A 73 0.05 -4.63 -8.28
N TYR A 74 -0.76 -5.66 -8.45
CA TYR A 74 -0.38 -6.86 -9.18
C TYR A 74 -1.20 -6.92 -10.46
N ARG A 75 -0.54 -7.15 -11.60
CA ARG A 75 -1.19 -7.52 -12.86
C ARG A 75 -0.96 -9.00 -13.13
N LEU A 76 -1.94 -9.64 -13.72
CA LEU A 76 -1.75 -10.97 -14.30
C LEU A 76 -1.07 -10.81 -15.65
N VAL A 77 -0.04 -11.61 -15.89
CA VAL A 77 0.74 -11.62 -17.13
C VAL A 77 0.73 -13.05 -17.64
N GLU A 78 0.54 -13.17 -18.95
CA GLU A 78 0.56 -14.42 -19.69
C GLU A 78 1.70 -14.38 -20.69
N ILE A 79 2.49 -15.46 -20.76
CA ILE A 79 3.52 -15.65 -21.77
C ILE A 79 3.00 -16.69 -22.75
N VAL A 80 2.87 -16.30 -24.01
CA VAL A 80 2.49 -17.18 -25.12
C VAL A 80 3.76 -17.52 -25.91
N LYS A 81 4.09 -18.81 -26.01
CA LYS A 81 5.31 -19.30 -26.65
C LYS A 81 5.00 -20.16 -27.87
N CYS A 82 5.76 -19.96 -28.94
CA CYS A 82 5.73 -20.84 -30.11
C CYS A 82 6.55 -22.10 -29.82
N THR A 83 5.96 -23.27 -30.07
CA THR A 83 6.60 -24.58 -29.90
C THR A 83 7.69 -24.87 -30.94
N ASN A 84 7.75 -24.11 -32.03
CA ASN A 84 8.66 -24.39 -33.16
C ASN A 84 9.85 -23.43 -33.26
N CYS A 85 9.62 -22.11 -33.17
CA CYS A 85 10.70 -21.12 -33.30
C CYS A 85 11.13 -20.48 -31.97
N GLY A 86 10.47 -20.84 -30.87
CA GLY A 86 10.76 -20.28 -29.54
C GLY A 86 10.36 -18.82 -29.37
N TYR A 87 9.62 -18.21 -30.30
CA TYR A 87 9.11 -16.85 -30.16
C TYR A 87 8.15 -16.75 -28.96
N GLU A 88 8.34 -15.74 -28.12
CA GLU A 88 7.55 -15.48 -26.92
C GLU A 88 6.86 -14.11 -27.05
N ASN A 89 5.60 -14.05 -26.64
CA ASN A 89 4.82 -12.81 -26.57
C ASN A 89 4.21 -12.67 -25.17
N VAL A 90 4.21 -11.45 -24.64
CA VAL A 90 3.72 -11.14 -23.29
C VAL A 90 2.36 -10.45 -23.42
N THR A 91 1.31 -11.11 -22.97
CA THR A 91 -0.08 -10.65 -23.09
C THR A 91 -0.79 -10.61 -21.74
N THR A 92 -1.99 -10.04 -21.72
CA THR A 92 -2.84 -10.04 -20.52
C THR A 92 -3.81 -11.22 -20.63
N PRO A 93 -3.85 -12.14 -19.66
CA PRO A 93 -4.72 -13.31 -19.73
C PRO A 93 -6.19 -12.90 -19.66
N LYS A 94 -7.03 -13.57 -20.46
CA LYS A 94 -8.50 -13.46 -20.42
C LYS A 94 -9.06 -14.52 -19.46
N VAL A 95 -10.28 -14.27 -18.97
CA VAL A 95 -10.98 -15.23 -18.11
C VAL A 95 -11.25 -16.51 -18.90
N GLY A 96 -10.74 -17.64 -18.41
CA GLY A 96 -10.82 -18.94 -19.10
C GLY A 96 -9.52 -19.39 -19.76
N ASP A 97 -8.49 -18.54 -19.80
CA ASP A 97 -7.17 -18.93 -20.31
C ASP A 97 -6.47 -19.91 -19.36
N TYR A 98 -5.87 -20.95 -19.92
CA TYR A 98 -5.17 -22.00 -19.18
C TYR A 98 -3.82 -22.34 -19.84
N ILE A 99 -2.93 -22.96 -19.05
CA ILE A 99 -1.59 -23.36 -19.51
C ILE A 99 -1.74 -24.42 -20.62
N ASN A 100 -0.98 -24.27 -21.71
CA ASN A 100 -1.04 -25.04 -22.95
C ASN A 100 -2.27 -24.78 -23.84
N MET A 101 -3.10 -23.79 -23.53
CA MET A 101 -4.15 -23.34 -24.45
C MET A 101 -3.53 -22.82 -25.75
N GLU A 102 -4.13 -23.19 -26.89
CA GLU A 102 -3.72 -22.68 -28.20
C GLU A 102 -4.28 -21.28 -28.44
N LYS A 103 -3.40 -20.38 -28.90
CA LYS A 103 -3.68 -18.98 -29.18
C LYS A 103 -3.35 -18.65 -30.62
N GLU A 104 -3.41 -17.37 -30.96
CA GLU A 104 -3.12 -16.84 -32.29
C GLU A 104 -1.80 -17.41 -32.86
N PRO A 105 -1.76 -17.65 -34.19
CA PRO A 105 -0.58 -18.23 -34.84
C PRO A 105 0.63 -17.31 -34.75
N CYS A 106 1.82 -17.91 -34.75
CA CYS A 106 3.07 -17.18 -34.58
C CYS A 106 3.31 -16.22 -35.75
N PRO A 107 3.58 -14.92 -35.51
CA PRO A 107 3.85 -13.96 -36.58
C PRO A 107 5.16 -14.26 -37.34
N LYS A 108 6.06 -15.08 -36.78
CA LYS A 108 7.32 -15.47 -37.43
C LYS A 108 7.23 -16.73 -38.29
N CYS A 109 6.39 -17.69 -37.93
CA CYS A 109 6.41 -19.02 -38.57
C CYS A 109 5.03 -19.64 -38.82
N GLY A 110 3.93 -18.94 -38.50
CA GLY A 110 2.56 -19.36 -38.78
C GLY A 110 2.02 -20.54 -37.95
N ARG A 111 2.85 -21.17 -37.11
CA ARG A 111 2.43 -22.30 -36.26
C ARG A 111 1.64 -21.86 -35.03
N PRO A 112 0.77 -22.72 -34.45
CA PRO A 112 0.02 -22.39 -33.25
C PRO A 112 0.97 -22.07 -32.09
N MET A 113 0.68 -20.99 -31.38
CA MET A 113 1.37 -20.66 -30.13
C MET A 113 0.56 -21.18 -28.95
N LYS A 114 1.25 -21.51 -27.85
CA LYS A 114 0.61 -22.02 -26.63
C LYS A 114 0.93 -21.13 -25.44
N VAL A 115 -0.02 -21.06 -24.52
CA VAL A 115 0.18 -20.39 -23.23
C VAL A 115 1.20 -21.17 -22.42
N PHE A 116 2.36 -20.58 -22.17
CA PHE A 116 3.48 -21.23 -21.49
C PHE A 116 3.43 -20.98 -19.98
N LEU A 117 3.21 -19.72 -19.56
CA LEU A 117 3.10 -19.35 -18.15
C LEU A 117 2.05 -18.27 -17.93
N ILE A 118 1.35 -18.35 -16.80
CA ILE A 118 0.52 -17.27 -16.26
C ILE A 118 1.01 -16.98 -14.85
N TYR A 119 1.42 -15.74 -14.59
CA TYR A 119 1.94 -15.34 -13.28
C TYR A 119 1.49 -13.93 -12.88
N ARG A 120 1.66 -13.62 -11.59
CA ARG A 120 1.36 -12.29 -11.04
C ARG A 120 2.62 -11.46 -10.99
N GLU A 121 2.64 -10.37 -11.72
CA GLU A 121 3.73 -9.41 -11.71
C GLU A 121 3.36 -8.17 -10.87
N ARG A 122 4.29 -7.65 -10.06
CA ARG A 122 4.11 -6.35 -9.40
C ARG A 122 4.23 -5.26 -10.45
N VAL A 123 3.13 -4.54 -10.69
CA VAL A 123 3.17 -3.27 -11.41
C VAL A 123 3.83 -2.27 -10.47
N ARG A 124 5.10 -1.95 -10.71
CA ARG A 124 5.65 -0.70 -10.18
C ARG A 124 4.75 0.40 -10.71
N SER A 125 4.06 1.13 -9.84
CA SER A 125 3.36 2.34 -10.27
C SER A 125 4.41 3.20 -10.94
N SER A 126 4.34 3.33 -12.26
CA SER A 126 5.10 4.33 -12.99
C SER A 126 4.84 5.63 -12.27
N LYS A 127 5.87 6.13 -11.58
CA LYS A 127 5.92 7.47 -11.04
C LYS A 127 5.54 8.34 -12.24
N LYS A 128 4.35 8.96 -12.23
CA LYS A 128 4.02 10.00 -13.21
C LYS A 128 5.17 11.00 -13.13
N GLY A 129 6.04 10.99 -14.14
CA GLY A 129 7.01 12.03 -14.35
C GLY A 129 6.29 13.26 -14.90
N GLY A 130 6.70 14.44 -14.44
CA GLY A 130 6.16 15.73 -14.82
C GLY A 130 5.42 16.37 -13.68
#